data_AF-A0A066VSW0-F1
#
_entry.id   AF-A0A066VSW0-F1
#
_cell.length_a   1.000
_cell.length_b   1.000
_cell.length_c   1.000
_cell.angle_alpha   90.00
_cell.angle_beta   90.00
_cell.angle_gamma   90.00
#
_symmetry.space_group_name_H-M   'P 1'
#
loop_
_entity.id
_entity.type
_entity.pdbx_description
1 polymer ?
#
loop_
_entity_poly.entity_id
_entity_poly.type
_entity_poly.pdbx_seq_one_letter_code
_entity_poly.pdbx_strand_id
1 'polypeptide(L)'
;MLLCPLFLPCTGMTDIQVSAKDMAIQSLAERPSIGKVSIFAHSQGALDTQGALDWLPSTHSLVIFAVYNLPDLHGTSTFPSVEHHHVKLCDGNVCLSDAFPTVRQLAHDRLIAKDGRYRTRTHFSFYVIEDEVAQLAAESSTVQGAQISSIQSVCPLQVRDHFIMIIAHPAVQLMYAAMINKTLLTSPTFPLSFVRCA
;
A
#
# COMPACT_ATOMS: atom_id res chain seq x y z
N MET A 1 7.00 -15.43 13.32
CA MET A 1 6.98 -14.20 12.49
C MET A 1 7.41 -13.04 13.38
N LEU A 2 8.45 -12.31 13.01
CA LEU A 2 8.85 -11.09 13.71
C LEU A 2 8.18 -9.90 13.00
N LEU A 3 7.50 -9.05 13.76
CA LEU A 3 6.90 -7.82 13.23
C LEU A 3 7.83 -6.64 13.54
N CYS A 4 8.27 -5.94 12.51
CA CYS A 4 9.10 -4.74 12.64
C CYS A 4 8.31 -3.54 12.10
N PRO A 5 7.68 -2.72 12.96
CA PRO A 5 7.07 -1.49 12.49
C PRO A 5 8.16 -0.55 11.94
N LEU A 6 7.88 0.09 10.81
CA LEU A 6 8.72 1.13 10.25
C LEU A 6 8.08 2.48 10.57
N PHE A 7 8.86 3.35 11.22
CA PHE A 7 8.46 4.73 11.47
C PHE A 7 9.20 5.62 10.49
N LEU A 8 8.48 6.14 9.49
CA LEU A 8 9.03 7.07 8.51
C LEU A 8 9.19 8.47 9.14
N PRO A 9 10.21 9.24 8.73
CA PRO A 9 10.35 10.63 9.13
C PRO A 9 9.09 11.44 8.85
N CYS A 10 8.78 12.39 9.74
CA CYS A 10 7.57 13.21 9.68
C CYS A 10 6.30 12.39 9.39
N THR A 11 6.19 11.17 9.93
CA THR A 11 5.02 10.30 9.79
C THR A 11 4.64 9.98 8.34
N GLY A 12 5.63 9.89 7.43
CA GLY A 12 5.36 9.65 6.00
C GLY A 12 4.76 10.88 5.32
N MET A 13 5.18 12.08 5.71
CA MET A 13 4.75 13.33 5.09
C MET A 13 5.89 14.08 4.40
N THR A 14 7.03 13.41 4.26
CA THR A 14 8.18 13.86 3.46
C THR A 14 8.11 13.26 2.07
N ASP A 15 8.74 13.92 1.08
CA ASP A 15 8.77 13.50 -0.33
C ASP A 15 8.85 11.98 -0.44
N ILE A 16 7.87 11.38 -1.11
CA ILE A 16 7.78 9.94 -1.33
C ILE A 16 9.09 9.29 -1.83
N GLN A 17 9.95 10.00 -2.55
CA GLN A 17 11.29 9.51 -2.95
C GLN A 17 12.26 9.38 -1.77
N VAL A 18 12.11 10.23 -0.76
CA VAL A 18 12.83 10.15 0.51
C VAL A 18 12.25 9.02 1.34
N SER A 19 10.93 9.00 1.54
CA SER A 19 10.23 7.95 2.30
C SER A 19 10.51 6.54 1.75
N ALA A 20 10.52 6.38 0.42
CA ALA A 20 10.90 5.14 -0.24
C ALA A 20 12.35 4.71 0.01
N LYS A 21 13.29 5.65 0.13
CA LYS A 21 14.69 5.33 0.47
C LYS A 21 14.85 4.92 1.92
N ASP A 22 14.01 5.47 2.79
CA ASP A 22 13.98 5.15 4.22
C ASP A 22 13.26 3.82 4.52
N MET A 23 12.71 3.16 3.49
CA MET A 23 12.24 1.79 3.60
C MET A 23 13.39 0.88 4.06
N ALA A 24 13.30 0.40 5.30
CA ALA A 24 14.34 -0.40 5.96
C ALA A 24 14.50 -1.84 5.41
N ILE A 25 14.10 -2.10 4.15
CA ILE A 25 14.13 -3.42 3.50
C ILE A 25 15.53 -4.02 3.55
N GLN A 26 16.52 -3.26 3.11
CA GLN A 26 17.90 -3.73 3.03
C GLN A 26 18.50 -3.97 4.43
N SER A 27 18.39 -2.98 5.33
CA SER A 27 18.89 -3.07 6.70
C SER A 27 18.24 -4.19 7.52
N LEU A 28 16.98 -4.53 7.25
CA LEU A 28 16.31 -5.68 7.88
C LEU A 28 16.76 -7.00 7.27
N ALA A 29 16.86 -7.09 5.94
CA ALA A 29 17.27 -8.30 5.25
C ALA A 29 18.74 -8.70 5.53
N GLU A 30 19.63 -7.73 5.74
CA GLU A 30 21.05 -7.95 6.10
C GLU A 30 21.24 -8.53 7.52
N ARG A 31 20.19 -8.53 8.36
CA ARG A 31 20.28 -9.14 9.69
C ARG A 31 20.46 -10.67 9.54
N PRO A 32 21.45 -11.30 10.19
CA PRO A 32 21.77 -12.72 10.00
C PRO A 32 20.60 -13.69 10.23
N SER A 33 19.61 -13.32 11.04
CA SER A 33 18.43 -14.14 11.35
C SER A 33 17.21 -13.89 10.45
N ILE A 34 17.26 -12.91 9.54
CA ILE A 34 16.14 -12.49 8.70
C ILE A 34 16.37 -12.91 7.25
N GLY A 35 17.43 -12.41 6.60
CA GLY A 35 17.79 -12.71 5.21
C GLY A 35 16.86 -12.11 4.15
N LYS A 36 15.54 -12.24 4.31
CA LYS A 36 14.50 -11.69 3.42
C LYS A 36 13.28 -11.23 4.22
N VAL A 37 12.54 -10.27 3.70
CA VAL A 37 11.41 -9.63 4.38
C VAL A 37 10.09 -9.84 3.62
N SER A 38 9.01 -10.00 4.38
CA SER A 38 7.66 -9.79 3.86
C SER A 38 7.19 -8.40 4.27
N ILE A 39 6.45 -7.71 3.41
CA ILE A 39 5.99 -6.34 3.66
C ILE A 39 4.47 -6.34 3.80
N PHE A 40 3.99 -5.69 4.85
CA PHE A 40 2.62 -5.22 4.93
C PHE A 40 2.66 -3.69 4.86
N ALA A 41 1.87 -3.12 3.96
CA ALA A 41 1.82 -1.68 3.79
C ALA A 41 0.37 -1.21 3.71
N HIS A 42 0.10 -0.03 4.27
CA HIS A 42 -1.22 0.58 4.29
C HIS A 42 -1.14 1.99 3.71
N SER A 43 -2.15 2.41 2.95
CA SER A 43 -2.21 3.76 2.38
C SER A 43 -0.93 4.07 1.59
N GLN A 44 -0.35 5.25 1.82
CA GLN A 44 0.91 5.70 1.22
C GLN A 44 2.08 4.73 1.41
N GLY A 45 2.12 3.95 2.50
CA GLY A 45 3.21 3.00 2.73
C GLY A 45 3.36 1.98 1.59
N ALA A 46 2.28 1.71 0.84
CA ALA A 46 2.34 0.86 -0.34
C ALA A 46 3.04 1.56 -1.52
N LEU A 47 2.79 2.85 -1.71
CA LEU A 47 3.49 3.69 -2.68
C LEU A 47 4.97 3.86 -2.30
N ASP A 48 5.29 4.03 -1.02
CA ASP A 48 6.67 4.06 -0.51
C ASP A 48 7.40 2.74 -0.80
N THR A 49 6.74 1.62 -0.48
CA THR A 49 7.26 0.28 -0.75
C THR A 49 7.49 0.11 -2.25
N GLN A 50 6.54 0.56 -3.07
CA GLN A 50 6.61 0.45 -4.51
C GLN A 50 7.75 1.29 -5.09
N GLY A 51 7.88 2.53 -4.64
CA GLY A 51 9.00 3.41 -4.98
C GLY A 51 10.34 2.79 -4.58
N ALA A 52 10.43 2.17 -3.40
CA ALA A 52 11.64 1.50 -2.95
C ALA A 52 12.02 0.35 -3.88
N LEU A 53 11.04 -0.49 -4.25
CA LEU A 53 11.24 -1.57 -5.20
C LEU A 53 11.67 -1.02 -6.57
N ASP A 54 11.01 -0.01 -7.11
CA ASP A 54 11.31 0.47 -8.47
C ASP A 54 12.60 1.28 -8.57
N TRP A 55 12.98 2.02 -7.52
CA TRP A 55 14.16 2.88 -7.50
C TRP A 55 15.41 2.22 -6.93
N LEU A 56 15.28 1.17 -6.11
CA LEU A 56 16.39 0.46 -5.48
C LEU A 56 16.40 -1.02 -5.91
N PRO A 57 16.98 -1.37 -7.07
CA PRO A 57 16.96 -2.74 -7.60
C PRO A 57 17.54 -3.80 -6.64
N SER A 58 18.43 -3.41 -5.72
CA SER A 58 18.97 -4.30 -4.68
C SER A 58 17.90 -4.88 -3.77
N THR A 59 16.74 -4.22 -3.63
CA THR A 59 15.64 -4.66 -2.78
C THR A 59 14.82 -5.80 -3.40
N HIS A 60 14.88 -5.99 -4.73
CA HIS A 60 14.04 -6.96 -5.46
C HIS A 60 14.23 -8.39 -4.97
N SER A 61 15.46 -8.80 -4.63
CA SER A 61 15.76 -10.16 -4.18
C SER A 61 15.50 -10.37 -2.69
N LEU A 62 15.31 -9.27 -1.95
CA LEU A 62 15.17 -9.23 -0.49
C LEU A 62 13.70 -9.29 -0.06
N VAL A 63 12.77 -8.84 -0.89
CA VAL A 63 11.33 -8.95 -0.63
C VAL A 63 10.83 -10.32 -1.11
N ILE A 64 10.22 -11.09 -0.21
CA ILE A 64 9.61 -12.38 -0.56
C ILE A 64 8.13 -12.25 -0.91
N PHE A 65 7.43 -11.36 -0.22
CA PHE A 65 5.99 -11.19 -0.35
C PHE A 65 5.59 -9.79 0.10
N ALA A 66 4.60 -9.18 -0.55
CA ALA A 66 4.06 -7.90 -0.13
C ALA A 66 2.52 -7.91 -0.21
N VAL A 67 1.91 -7.41 0.85
CA VAL A 67 0.46 -7.24 1.03
C VAL A 67 0.17 -5.76 1.21
N TYR A 68 -0.71 -5.22 0.38
CA TYR A 68 -1.13 -3.83 0.43
C TYR A 68 -2.58 -3.70 0.88
N ASN A 69 -2.82 -2.87 1.88
CA ASN A 69 -4.14 -2.57 2.45
C ASN A 69 -4.53 -1.13 2.14
N LEU A 70 -5.59 -0.94 1.35
CA LEU A 70 -6.04 0.36 0.88
C LEU A 70 -4.91 1.20 0.28
N PRO A 71 -4.11 0.62 -0.63
CA PRO A 71 -3.02 1.39 -1.20
C PRO A 71 -3.57 2.39 -2.20
N ASP A 72 -2.87 3.50 -2.28
CA ASP A 72 -3.18 4.65 -3.12
C ASP A 72 -2.12 4.80 -4.20
N LEU A 73 -1.85 3.68 -4.88
CA LEU A 73 -0.78 3.56 -5.87
C LEU A 73 -1.01 4.46 -7.08
N HIS A 74 -2.27 4.76 -7.40
CA HIS A 74 -2.65 5.70 -8.45
C HIS A 74 -3.10 7.06 -7.90
N GLY A 75 -2.73 7.35 -6.65
CA GLY A 75 -3.18 8.55 -5.95
C GLY A 75 -4.65 8.47 -5.57
N THR A 76 -5.28 9.63 -5.43
CA THR A 76 -6.69 9.74 -5.07
C THR A 76 -7.30 10.99 -5.68
N SER A 77 -8.58 10.89 -6.03
CA SER A 77 -9.38 12.04 -6.47
C SER A 77 -9.95 12.86 -5.31
N THR A 78 -9.84 12.39 -4.05
CA THR A 78 -10.35 13.12 -2.87
C THR A 78 -9.69 14.50 -2.71
N PHE A 79 -8.47 14.64 -3.21
CA PHE A 79 -7.77 15.91 -3.25
C PHE A 79 -7.80 16.42 -4.71
N PRO A 80 -8.47 17.55 -5.02
CA PRO A 80 -8.57 18.10 -6.35
C PRO A 80 -7.20 18.29 -6.96
N SER A 81 -7.14 17.97 -8.24
CA SER A 81 -6.02 18.32 -9.08
C SER A 81 -5.72 19.81 -8.95
N VAL A 82 -4.44 20.12 -8.99
CA VAL A 82 -3.86 21.44 -8.69
C VAL A 82 -4.23 22.51 -9.73
N GLU A 83 -5.06 22.18 -10.72
CA GLU A 83 -5.65 23.17 -11.61
C GLU A 83 -6.82 23.92 -10.96
N HIS A 84 -7.51 23.34 -9.97
CA HIS A 84 -8.60 24.01 -9.28
C HIS A 84 -8.67 23.62 -7.80
N HIS A 85 -8.19 24.55 -6.96
CA HIS A 85 -8.52 24.69 -5.53
C HIS A 85 -7.90 23.68 -4.55
N HIS A 86 -7.06 24.25 -3.69
CA HIS A 86 -6.63 23.77 -2.38
C HIS A 86 -7.69 22.88 -1.66
N VAL A 87 -7.60 21.55 -1.78
CA VAL A 87 -8.17 20.71 -0.73
C VAL A 87 -7.15 20.55 0.38
N LYS A 88 -7.61 21.05 1.51
CA LYS A 88 -6.91 21.16 2.76
C LYS A 88 -6.91 19.80 3.48
N LEU A 89 -5.80 19.09 3.39
CA LEU A 89 -5.09 18.67 4.62
C LEU A 89 -4.11 19.78 5.02
N CYS A 90 -4.59 21.02 4.96
CA CYS A 90 -3.79 22.22 5.16
C CYS A 90 -4.59 23.17 6.06
N ASP A 91 -3.98 23.68 7.12
CA ASP A 91 -4.54 24.82 7.83
C ASP A 91 -4.04 26.10 7.14
N GLY A 92 -4.93 26.82 6.45
CA GLY A 92 -4.57 27.99 5.65
C GLY A 92 -3.63 27.66 4.47
N ASN A 93 -2.51 28.39 4.36
CA ASN A 93 -1.47 28.23 3.34
C ASN A 93 -0.38 27.22 3.76
N VAL A 94 -0.54 26.56 4.92
CA VAL A 94 0.42 25.60 5.43
C VAL A 94 0.00 24.21 4.99
N CYS A 95 0.61 23.76 3.90
CA CYS A 95 0.52 22.37 3.46
C CYS A 95 1.86 21.68 3.77
N LEU A 96 1.79 20.45 4.25
CA LEU A 96 2.97 19.57 4.35
C LEU A 96 3.31 19.10 2.93
N SER A 97 4.60 18.95 2.60
CA SER A 97 5.07 18.80 1.20
C SER A 97 4.39 17.67 0.42
N ASP A 98 3.90 16.66 1.14
CA ASP A 98 3.33 15.43 0.58
C ASP A 98 1.81 15.37 0.66
N ALA A 99 1.18 16.42 1.18
CA ALA A 99 -0.25 16.64 0.98
C ALA A 99 -0.57 17.06 -0.47
N PHE A 100 0.44 17.27 -1.32
CA PHE A 100 0.20 17.67 -2.70
C PHE A 100 -0.19 16.47 -3.57
N PRO A 101 -1.39 16.49 -4.16
CA PRO A 101 -1.78 15.50 -5.17
C PRO A 101 -0.83 15.54 -6.35
N THR A 102 -0.21 16.69 -6.67
CA THR A 102 0.80 16.76 -7.74
C THR A 102 2.10 16.06 -7.42
N VAL A 103 2.62 16.02 -6.19
CA VAL A 103 3.87 15.28 -5.89
C VAL A 103 3.60 13.79 -5.94
N ARG A 104 2.45 13.37 -5.40
CA ARG A 104 1.97 11.99 -5.48
C ARG A 104 1.67 11.56 -6.91
N GLN A 105 0.99 12.41 -7.69
CA GLN A 105 0.70 12.21 -9.10
C GLN A 105 1.97 12.25 -9.94
N LEU A 106 2.95 13.12 -9.65
CA LEU A 106 4.23 13.17 -10.37
C LEU A 106 5.10 11.96 -10.04
N ALA A 107 5.10 11.49 -8.80
CA ALA A 107 5.76 10.25 -8.41
C ALA A 107 5.10 9.06 -9.08
N HIS A 108 3.77 8.99 -9.07
CA HIS A 108 2.97 8.04 -9.82
C HIS A 108 3.27 8.10 -11.33
N ASP A 109 3.23 9.26 -11.96
CA ASP A 109 3.45 9.46 -13.39
C ASP A 109 4.88 9.05 -13.75
N ARG A 110 5.86 9.27 -12.87
CA ARG A 110 7.24 8.78 -13.04
C ARG A 110 7.37 7.27 -12.83
N LEU A 111 6.58 6.68 -11.93
CA LEU A 111 6.53 5.24 -11.70
C LEU A 111 5.86 4.53 -12.90
N ILE A 112 4.77 5.10 -13.43
CA ILE A 112 4.05 4.60 -14.61
C ILE A 112 4.81 4.87 -15.91
N ALA A 113 5.48 6.02 -16.07
CA ALA A 113 6.25 6.33 -17.28
C ALA A 113 7.41 5.36 -17.54
N LYS A 114 7.81 4.57 -16.53
CA LYS A 114 8.84 3.53 -16.63
C LYS A 114 8.30 2.17 -17.12
N ASP A 115 7.39 2.19 -18.10
CA ASP A 115 6.70 1.06 -18.75
C ASP A 115 5.41 0.53 -18.08
N GLY A 116 4.84 1.20 -17.07
CA GLY A 116 3.58 0.77 -16.44
C GLY A 116 3.66 -0.60 -15.77
N ARG A 117 4.87 -1.16 -15.62
CA ARG A 117 5.13 -2.43 -14.98
C ARG A 117 5.83 -2.15 -13.68
N TYR A 118 5.03 -1.96 -12.64
CA TYR A 118 5.45 -2.27 -11.30
C TYR A 118 6.09 -3.67 -11.34
N ARG A 119 7.43 -3.75 -11.31
CA ARG A 119 8.16 -5.03 -11.28
C ARG A 119 8.02 -5.62 -9.88
N THR A 120 6.80 -6.00 -9.55
CA THR A 120 6.47 -6.20 -8.14
C THR A 120 6.40 -7.65 -7.77
N ARG A 121 6.96 -7.88 -6.60
CA ARG A 121 6.62 -8.96 -5.71
C ARG A 121 5.45 -8.52 -4.81
N THR A 122 4.55 -7.69 -5.32
CA THR A 122 3.27 -7.44 -4.68
C THR A 122 2.39 -8.57 -5.09
N HIS A 123 1.94 -9.31 -4.10
CA HIS A 123 1.18 -10.52 -4.35
C HIS A 123 -0.28 -10.31 -4.05
N PHE A 124 -0.60 -9.43 -3.10
CA PHE A 124 -1.97 -9.18 -2.71
C PHE A 124 -2.20 -7.71 -2.39
N SER A 125 -3.26 -7.15 -2.94
CA SER A 125 -3.72 -5.79 -2.68
C SER A 125 -5.23 -5.86 -2.42
N PHE A 126 -5.70 -5.17 -1.39
CA PHE A 126 -7.12 -5.13 -1.10
C PHE A 126 -7.59 -3.77 -0.64
N TYR A 127 -8.88 -3.53 -0.89
CA TYR A 127 -9.50 -2.23 -0.69
C TYR A 127 -10.93 -2.33 -0.16
N VAL A 128 -11.49 -1.21 0.28
CA VAL A 128 -12.92 -1.07 0.57
C VAL A 128 -13.55 -0.13 -0.46
N ILE A 129 -14.77 -0.42 -0.88
CA ILE A 129 -15.46 0.38 -1.90
C ILE A 129 -15.74 1.80 -1.38
N GLU A 130 -15.95 1.93 -0.08
CA GLU A 130 -16.31 3.17 0.61
C GLU A 130 -15.10 3.97 1.10
N ASP A 131 -13.89 3.67 0.60
CA ASP A 131 -12.66 4.36 0.99
C ASP A 131 -12.78 5.85 0.69
N GLU A 132 -12.76 6.67 1.73
CA GLU A 132 -12.92 8.12 1.66
C GLU A 132 -11.60 8.83 1.32
N VAL A 133 -10.46 8.17 1.51
CA VAL A 133 -9.13 8.74 1.28
C VAL A 133 -8.60 8.34 -0.10
N ALA A 134 -8.66 7.06 -0.46
CA ALA A 134 -8.22 6.52 -1.75
C ALA A 134 -9.43 6.27 -2.67
N GLN A 135 -10.06 7.35 -3.15
CA GLN A 135 -11.15 7.27 -4.10
C GLN A 135 -10.73 6.58 -5.40
N LEU A 136 -11.71 5.99 -6.11
CA LEU A 136 -11.47 5.00 -7.16
C LEU A 136 -10.68 3.80 -6.62
N ALA A 137 -11.05 3.32 -5.42
CA ALA A 137 -10.31 2.35 -4.62
C ALA A 137 -9.84 1.12 -5.40
N ALA A 138 -10.63 0.61 -6.34
CA ALA A 138 -10.24 -0.51 -7.21
C ALA A 138 -9.06 -0.15 -8.15
N GLU A 139 -9.14 1.00 -8.82
CA GLU A 139 -8.08 1.49 -9.69
C GLU A 139 -6.85 1.85 -8.87
N SER A 140 -7.03 2.63 -7.81
CA SER A 140 -5.93 3.05 -6.94
C SER A 140 -5.20 1.88 -6.30
N SER A 141 -5.90 0.76 -6.06
CA SER A 141 -5.30 -0.45 -5.51
C SER A 141 -4.64 -1.39 -6.50
N THR A 142 -4.75 -1.10 -7.79
CA THR A 142 -4.24 -1.98 -8.84
C THR A 142 -2.71 -1.97 -8.88
N VAL A 143 -2.12 -3.14 -9.05
CA VAL A 143 -0.68 -3.30 -9.27
C VAL A 143 -0.45 -4.57 -10.11
N GLN A 144 0.38 -4.45 -11.14
CA GLN A 144 0.57 -5.53 -12.09
C GLN A 144 1.14 -6.78 -11.39
N GLY A 145 0.49 -7.93 -11.59
CA GLY A 145 0.93 -9.21 -11.06
C GLY A 145 0.41 -9.55 -9.65
N ALA A 146 -0.20 -8.59 -8.94
CA ALA A 146 -0.88 -8.89 -7.69
C ALA A 146 -2.32 -9.36 -7.93
N GLN A 147 -2.84 -10.13 -6.99
CA GLN A 147 -4.27 -10.29 -6.84
C GLN A 147 -4.86 -9.06 -6.16
N ILE A 148 -5.91 -8.51 -6.78
CA ILE A 148 -6.68 -7.38 -6.25
C ILE A 148 -8.03 -7.90 -5.75
N SER A 149 -8.46 -7.51 -4.55
CA SER A 149 -9.79 -7.86 -4.03
C SER A 149 -10.39 -6.72 -3.22
N SER A 150 -11.70 -6.48 -3.35
CA SER A 150 -12.40 -5.70 -2.35
C SER A 150 -12.62 -6.53 -1.07
N ILE A 151 -12.79 -5.87 0.07
CA ILE A 151 -13.32 -6.51 1.28
C ILE A 151 -14.76 -6.92 1.04
N GLN A 152 -15.53 -6.14 0.29
CA GLN A 152 -16.93 -6.43 0.01
C GLN A 152 -17.14 -7.72 -0.82
N SER A 153 -16.11 -8.23 -1.52
CA SER A 153 -16.19 -9.53 -2.18
C SER A 153 -16.27 -10.70 -1.17
N VAL A 154 -15.77 -10.49 0.05
CA VAL A 154 -15.74 -11.48 1.14
C VAL A 154 -16.78 -11.15 2.22
N CYS A 155 -16.92 -9.86 2.54
CA CYS A 155 -17.81 -9.32 3.54
C CYS A 155 -18.68 -8.21 2.95
N PRO A 156 -19.76 -8.56 2.20
CA PRO A 156 -20.53 -7.60 1.39
C PRO A 156 -21.16 -6.44 2.17
N LEU A 157 -21.48 -6.64 3.45
CA LEU A 157 -22.12 -5.63 4.31
C LEU A 157 -21.10 -4.82 5.13
N GLN A 158 -19.81 -5.05 4.93
CA GLN A 158 -18.78 -4.39 5.71
C GLN A 158 -18.54 -2.98 5.18
N VAL A 159 -18.95 -1.99 5.97
CA VAL A 159 -18.66 -0.57 5.74
C VAL A 159 -17.56 -0.17 6.72
N ARG A 160 -16.42 0.26 6.19
CA ARG A 160 -15.25 0.71 6.97
C ARG A 160 -14.58 1.87 6.24
N ASP A 161 -14.06 2.80 7.01
CA ASP A 161 -13.25 3.91 6.51
C ASP A 161 -11.80 3.49 6.27
N HIS A 162 -11.02 4.37 5.66
CA HIS A 162 -9.63 4.14 5.29
C HIS A 162 -8.76 3.76 6.49
N PHE A 163 -8.97 4.41 7.63
CA PHE A 163 -8.07 4.32 8.78
C PHE A 163 -8.34 3.09 9.65
N ILE A 164 -9.62 2.75 9.86
CA ILE A 164 -10.00 1.63 10.72
C ILE A 164 -9.64 0.29 10.09
N MET A 165 -9.47 0.26 8.77
CA MET A 165 -9.14 -0.92 8.00
C MET A 165 -7.79 -1.56 8.36
N ILE A 166 -6.88 -0.84 9.03
CA ILE A 166 -5.64 -1.44 9.55
C ILE A 166 -5.89 -2.43 10.71
N ILE A 167 -6.99 -2.26 11.45
CA ILE A 167 -7.38 -3.12 12.59
C ILE A 167 -8.73 -3.82 12.40
N ALA A 168 -9.42 -3.59 11.28
CA ALA A 168 -10.69 -4.24 11.00
C ALA A 168 -10.51 -5.76 10.89
N HIS A 169 -11.38 -6.52 11.55
CA HIS A 169 -11.28 -7.98 11.63
C HIS A 169 -11.08 -8.68 10.26
N PRO A 170 -11.90 -8.41 9.21
CA PRO A 170 -11.67 -9.05 7.90
C PRO A 170 -10.34 -8.65 7.27
N ALA A 171 -9.89 -7.41 7.46
CA ALA A 171 -8.62 -6.92 6.94
C ALA A 171 -7.43 -7.62 7.59
N VAL A 172 -7.44 -7.72 8.93
CA VAL A 172 -6.40 -8.40 9.71
C VAL A 172 -6.33 -9.87 9.33
N GLN A 173 -7.47 -10.54 9.17
CA GLN A 173 -7.51 -11.94 8.78
C GLN A 173 -7.00 -12.17 7.36
N LEU A 174 -7.42 -11.35 6.39
CA LEU A 174 -6.90 -11.41 5.02
C LEU A 174 -5.40 -11.15 4.98
N MET A 175 -4.92 -10.12 5.67
CA MET A 175 -3.50 -9.80 5.80
C MET A 175 -2.72 -10.98 6.39
N TYR A 176 -3.11 -11.45 7.57
CA TYR A 176 -2.42 -12.53 8.28
C TYR A 176 -2.33 -13.78 7.42
N ALA A 177 -3.43 -14.12 6.77
CA ALA A 177 -3.55 -15.35 6.04
C ALA A 177 -2.82 -15.24 4.66
N ALA A 178 -2.80 -14.07 4.02
CA ALA A 178 -1.93 -13.80 2.86
C ALA A 178 -0.45 -13.91 3.25
N MET A 179 -0.05 -13.32 4.38
CA MET A 179 1.34 -13.29 4.86
C MET A 179 1.88 -14.67 5.26
N ILE A 180 1.05 -15.53 5.85
CA ILE A 180 1.46 -16.90 6.25
C ILE A 180 1.57 -17.81 5.05
N ASN A 181 0.57 -17.83 4.18
CA ASN A 181 0.57 -18.74 3.05
C ASN A 181 1.57 -18.29 1.97
N LYS A 182 1.88 -16.99 1.91
CA LYS A 182 2.70 -16.39 0.84
C LYS A 182 2.18 -16.76 -0.55
N THR A 183 0.87 -16.97 -0.64
CA THR A 183 0.15 -17.33 -1.86
C THR A 183 -0.96 -16.33 -2.13
N LEU A 184 -1.38 -16.26 -3.39
CA LEU A 184 -2.61 -15.57 -3.79
C LEU A 184 -3.82 -16.20 -3.06
N LEU A 185 -4.79 -15.39 -2.66
CA LEU A 185 -6.05 -15.83 -2.06
C LEU A 185 -6.96 -16.60 -3.05
N THR A 186 -6.69 -16.55 -4.36
CA THR A 186 -7.34 -17.40 -5.36
C THR A 186 -6.77 -18.81 -5.43
N SER A 187 -5.68 -19.11 -4.68
CA SER A 187 -5.18 -20.48 -4.59
C SER A 187 -6.26 -21.37 -3.95
N PRO A 188 -6.51 -22.58 -4.47
CA PRO A 188 -7.43 -23.54 -3.84
C PRO A 188 -7.01 -23.92 -2.41
N THR A 189 -5.79 -23.58 -1.98
CA THR A 189 -5.28 -23.73 -0.62
C THR A 189 -5.68 -22.59 0.32
N PHE A 190 -6.36 -21.55 -0.15
CA PHE A 190 -6.82 -20.42 0.65
C PHE A 190 -8.35 -20.31 0.68
N PRO A 191 -9.03 -20.90 1.69
CA PRO A 191 -10.47 -20.75 1.80
C PRO A 191 -10.80 -19.36 2.33
N LEU A 192 -11.34 -18.48 1.49
CA LEU A 192 -11.94 -17.20 1.92
C LEU A 192 -13.03 -17.40 2.99
N SER A 193 -13.55 -18.63 3.14
CA SER A 193 -14.48 -19.05 4.19
C SER A 193 -13.94 -18.91 5.62
N PHE A 194 -12.63 -18.71 5.82
CA PHE A 194 -12.07 -18.42 7.15
C PHE A 194 -12.24 -16.96 7.57
N VAL A 195 -12.57 -16.06 6.63
CA VAL A 195 -12.74 -14.65 6.94
C VAL A 195 -14.07 -14.41 7.62
N ARG A 196 -14.03 -13.90 8.85
CA ARG A 196 -15.20 -13.50 9.64
C ARG A 196 -15.43 -12.01 9.48
N CYS A 197 -16.66 -11.65 9.17
CA CYS A 197 -17.05 -10.26 8.93
C CYS A 197 -17.45 -9.50 10.22
N ALA A 198 -17.60 -10.22 11.34
CA ALA A 198 -17.94 -9.69 12.66
C ALA A 198 -16.75 -9.81 13.61
#